data_AF-A0A9D2DF07-F1
#
_entry.id   AF-A0A9D2DF07-F1
#
_cell.length_a   1.000
_cell.length_b   1.000
_cell.length_c   1.000
_cell.angle_alpha   90.00
_cell.angle_beta   90.00
_cell.angle_gamma   90.00
#
_symmetry.space_group_name_H-M   'P 1'
#
loop_
_entity.id
_entity.type
_entity.pdbx_description
1 polymer ?
#
loop_
_entity_poly.entity_id
_entity_poly.type
_entity_poly.pdbx_seq_one_letter_code
_entity_poly.pdbx_strand_id
1 'polypeptide(L)'
;MKRTTRWLSLIALTGLLGLSAPEASAINNAASYGTQATGTSVTECRDASPFESIVVSQGITLELTQADTYRVEVTADRDLLPYLQTEISRHTLNIGYSDGLSLSKRMPRATVRVSMPQLETLCASTQARILV
;
A
#
# COMPACT_ATOMS: atom_id res chain seq x y z
N MET A 1 2.80 42.18 72.74
CA MET A 1 2.75 40.72 73.00
C MET A 1 1.83 40.06 71.98
N LYS A 2 2.31 39.02 71.25
CA LYS A 2 1.57 38.01 70.43
C LYS A 2 0.88 38.56 69.15
N ARG A 3 1.48 38.63 67.94
CA ARG A 3 1.95 37.60 66.95
C ARG A 3 0.91 36.53 66.55
N THR A 4 0.86 36.31 65.22
CA THR A 4 0.34 35.16 64.42
C THR A 4 -1.14 35.23 63.97
N THR A 5 -1.59 34.85 62.76
CA THR A 5 -1.00 34.45 61.46
C THR A 5 -2.14 34.51 60.43
N ARG A 6 -1.96 35.17 59.27
CA ARG A 6 -2.93 35.26 58.17
C ARG A 6 -2.59 34.28 57.04
N TRP A 7 -3.31 33.17 56.91
CA TRP A 7 -3.32 32.16 55.83
C TRP A 7 -4.83 31.86 55.56
N LEU A 8 -5.43 31.69 54.38
CA LEU A 8 -5.04 31.32 53.01
C LEU A 8 -6.08 31.85 51.97
N SER A 9 -5.57 32.22 50.80
CA SER A 9 -6.00 31.97 49.41
C SER A 9 -7.49 31.84 48.99
N LEU A 10 -7.86 32.61 47.95
CA LEU A 10 -8.51 32.05 46.76
C LEU A 10 -8.03 32.82 45.51
N ILE A 11 -7.23 32.16 44.67
CA ILE A 11 -6.80 32.67 43.36
C ILE A 11 -7.93 32.38 42.38
N ALA A 12 -8.46 33.43 41.78
CA ALA A 12 -9.38 33.35 40.64
C ALA A 12 -8.73 34.03 39.43
N LEU A 13 -9.21 33.61 38.26
CA LEU A 13 -9.09 34.24 36.95
C LEU A 13 -8.01 33.69 35.99
N THR A 14 -8.43 32.59 35.36
CA THR A 14 -8.11 32.17 33.99
C THR A 14 -8.06 33.34 33.00
N GLY A 15 -6.91 33.51 32.34
CA GLY A 15 -6.74 34.32 31.13
C GLY A 15 -6.24 33.44 29.99
N LEU A 16 -7.18 33.01 29.15
CA LEU A 16 -6.98 32.18 27.96
C LEU A 16 -6.31 33.03 26.86
N LEU A 17 -4.98 32.92 26.72
CA LEU A 17 -4.24 33.49 25.59
C LEU A 17 -4.13 32.42 24.50
N GLY A 18 -5.08 32.47 23.56
CA GLY A 18 -5.03 31.71 22.32
C GLY A 18 -3.90 32.21 21.43
N LEU A 19 -2.81 31.44 21.36
CA LEU A 19 -1.85 31.51 20.27
C LEU A 19 -2.09 30.29 19.39
N SER A 20 -2.97 30.43 18.40
CA SER A 20 -3.16 29.43 17.35
C SER A 20 -1.92 29.44 16.44
N ALA A 21 -0.92 28.63 16.75
CA ALA A 21 0.08 28.25 15.76
C ALA A 21 -0.61 27.25 14.81
N PRO A 22 -0.68 27.50 13.48
CA PRO A 22 -1.03 26.45 12.56
C PRO A 22 0.04 25.38 12.66
N GLU A 23 -0.33 24.25 13.23
CA GLU A 23 0.43 23.01 13.18
C GLU A 23 0.59 22.61 11.71
N ALA A 24 1.72 23.03 11.13
CA ALA A 24 2.21 22.53 9.85
C ALA A 24 2.57 21.06 10.04
N SER A 25 1.54 20.22 10.01
CA SER A 25 1.65 18.78 9.81
C SER A 25 1.95 18.54 8.33
N ALA A 26 3.15 18.95 7.89
CA ALA A 26 3.73 18.42 6.68
C ALA A 26 4.23 17.00 7.01
N ILE A 27 3.30 16.03 7.00
CA ILE A 27 3.71 14.66 6.69
C ILE A 27 4.15 14.75 5.23
N ASN A 28 5.45 14.92 5.03
CA ASN A 28 6.08 14.57 3.77
C ASN A 28 5.81 13.08 3.60
N ASN A 29 4.70 12.74 2.95
CA ASN A 29 4.55 11.46 2.32
C ASN A 29 5.52 11.51 1.14
N ALA A 30 6.82 11.39 1.45
CA ALA A 30 7.71 10.69 0.57
C ALA A 30 7.01 9.35 0.40
N ALA A 31 6.28 9.23 -0.72
CA ALA A 31 5.89 7.95 -1.26
C ALA A 31 7.20 7.19 -1.40
N SER A 32 7.59 6.56 -0.30
CA SER A 32 8.63 5.58 -0.29
C SER A 32 8.04 4.50 -1.17
N TYR A 33 8.54 4.43 -2.39
CA TYR A 33 8.55 3.20 -3.18
C TYR A 33 9.41 2.22 -2.38
N GLY A 34 8.85 1.81 -1.24
CA GLY A 34 9.55 1.20 -0.15
C GLY A 34 9.45 -0.28 -0.36
N THR A 35 10.57 -0.88 -0.73
CA THR A 35 10.66 -2.33 -0.74
C THR A 35 10.64 -2.81 0.70
N GLN A 36 9.46 -3.21 1.21
CA GLN A 36 9.34 -3.78 2.54
C GLN A 36 9.64 -5.28 2.41
N ALA A 37 10.80 -5.70 2.89
CA ALA A 37 11.18 -7.11 2.94
C ALA A 37 10.74 -7.72 4.28
N THR A 38 9.83 -8.69 4.24
CA THR A 38 9.44 -9.52 5.40
C THR A 38 9.77 -10.97 5.05
N GLY A 39 10.91 -11.46 5.52
CA GLY A 39 11.46 -12.77 5.12
C GLY A 39 12.18 -12.74 3.77
N THR A 40 12.18 -13.88 3.04
CA THR A 40 12.72 -13.98 1.65
C THR A 40 11.86 -13.22 0.64
N SER A 41 10.63 -12.85 1.02
CA SER A 41 9.69 -12.14 0.16
C SER A 41 9.84 -10.62 0.29
N VAL A 42 9.74 -9.94 -0.84
CA VAL A 42 9.90 -8.50 -1.02
C VAL A 42 8.61 -7.95 -1.63
N THR A 43 8.12 -6.85 -1.07
CA THR A 43 7.02 -6.08 -1.65
C THR A 43 7.59 -4.92 -2.47
N GLU A 44 7.08 -4.67 -3.67
CA GLU A 44 7.45 -3.56 -4.54
C GLU A 44 6.19 -2.79 -4.95
N CYS A 45 6.16 -1.47 -4.72
CA CYS A 45 5.11 -0.62 -5.26
C CYS A 45 5.50 -0.21 -6.69
N ARG A 46 4.62 -0.49 -7.65
CA ARG A 46 4.81 -0.13 -9.05
C ARG A 46 3.88 1.01 -9.43
N ASP A 47 4.44 2.03 -10.08
CA ASP A 47 3.64 3.08 -10.70
C ASP A 47 2.75 2.45 -11.77
N ALA A 48 1.45 2.75 -11.70
CA ALA A 48 0.46 2.25 -12.61
C ALA A 48 -0.23 3.42 -13.30
N SER A 49 -0.15 3.45 -14.63
CA SER A 49 -1.06 4.28 -15.43
C SER A 49 -2.50 3.79 -15.24
N PRO A 50 -3.53 4.60 -15.54
CA PRO A 50 -4.92 4.13 -15.50
C PRO A 50 -5.15 2.90 -16.39
N PHE A 51 -5.90 1.92 -15.88
CA PHE A 51 -6.32 0.72 -16.61
C PHE A 51 -7.74 0.31 -16.18
N GLU A 52 -8.47 -0.33 -17.08
CA GLU A 52 -9.88 -0.71 -16.89
C GLU A 52 -10.04 -2.24 -16.79
N SER A 53 -9.05 -2.98 -17.30
CA SER A 53 -9.07 -4.43 -17.37
C SER A 53 -7.85 -5.04 -16.69
N ILE A 54 -8.01 -6.22 -16.10
CA ILE A 54 -6.93 -6.98 -15.47
C ILE A 54 -6.87 -8.39 -16.06
N VAL A 55 -5.68 -8.80 -16.48
CA VAL A 55 -5.38 -10.18 -16.89
C VAL A 55 -4.30 -10.72 -15.96
N VAL A 56 -4.62 -11.80 -15.23
CA VAL A 56 -3.69 -12.46 -14.31
C VAL A 56 -3.51 -13.93 -14.67
N SER A 57 -2.27 -14.41 -14.67
CA SER A 57 -1.92 -15.77 -15.08
C SER A 57 -0.91 -16.45 -14.14
N GLN A 58 -0.68 -17.74 -14.34
CA GLN A 58 0.49 -18.48 -13.81
C GLN A 58 0.56 -18.58 -12.27
N GLY A 59 -0.57 -18.86 -11.60
CA GLY A 59 -0.57 -19.16 -10.15
C GLY A 59 -0.47 -17.96 -9.22
N ILE A 60 -0.59 -16.76 -9.78
CA ILE A 60 -0.51 -15.51 -9.02
C ILE A 60 -1.82 -15.31 -8.25
N THR A 61 -1.70 -14.86 -7.00
CA THR A 61 -2.86 -14.41 -6.22
C THR A 61 -3.07 -12.93 -6.48
N LEU A 62 -4.21 -12.57 -7.07
CA LEU A 62 -4.64 -11.19 -7.24
C LEU A 62 -5.53 -10.80 -6.07
N GLU A 63 -5.15 -9.76 -5.34
CA GLU A 63 -5.96 -9.09 -4.31
C GLU A 63 -6.47 -7.77 -4.89
N LEU A 64 -7.74 -7.71 -5.21
CA LEU A 64 -8.37 -6.53 -5.78
C LEU A 64 -9.06 -5.72 -4.68
N THR A 65 -8.91 -4.40 -4.70
CA THR A 65 -9.58 -3.50 -3.77
C THR A 65 -10.10 -2.28 -4.52
N GLN A 66 -11.36 -1.93 -4.33
CA GLN A 66 -11.90 -0.67 -4.86
C GLN A 66 -11.36 0.53 -4.06
N ALA A 67 -10.79 1.51 -4.76
CA ALA A 67 -10.26 2.74 -4.17
C ALA A 67 -10.24 3.87 -5.21
N ASP A 68 -10.22 5.13 -4.76
CA ASP A 68 -10.20 6.30 -5.66
C ASP A 68 -8.88 6.47 -6.44
N THR A 69 -7.84 5.68 -6.11
CA THR A 69 -6.51 5.77 -6.71
C THR A 69 -6.06 4.45 -7.31
N TYR A 70 -5.29 4.55 -8.40
CA TYR A 70 -4.63 3.40 -9.02
C TYR A 70 -3.36 3.05 -8.24
N ARG A 71 -3.25 1.82 -7.77
CA ARG A 71 -2.05 1.33 -7.09
C ARG A 71 -1.82 -0.15 -7.40
N VAL A 72 -0.58 -0.50 -7.70
CA VAL A 72 -0.17 -1.89 -7.89
C VAL A 72 0.98 -2.20 -6.94
N GLU A 73 0.77 -3.14 -6.03
CA GLU A 73 1.80 -3.65 -5.13
C GLU A 73 2.06 -5.11 -5.45
N VAL A 74 3.32 -5.46 -5.62
CA VAL A 74 3.76 -6.80 -5.97
C VAL A 74 4.53 -7.38 -4.80
N THR A 75 4.11 -8.52 -4.28
CA THR A 75 4.81 -9.26 -3.24
C THR A 75 5.22 -10.64 -3.76
N ALA A 76 6.51 -10.90 -3.82
CA ALA A 76 7.05 -12.20 -4.24
C ALA A 76 8.40 -12.47 -3.58
N ASP A 77 8.93 -13.69 -3.68
CA ASP A 77 10.32 -13.96 -3.27
C ASP A 77 11.30 -13.11 -4.08
N ARG A 78 12.39 -12.67 -3.43
CA ARG A 78 13.39 -11.79 -4.04
C ARG A 78 13.89 -12.29 -5.39
N ASP A 79 14.11 -13.59 -5.51
CA ASP A 79 14.62 -14.23 -6.73
C ASP A 79 13.58 -14.28 -7.87
N LEU A 80 12.30 -14.06 -7.55
CA LEU A 80 11.18 -14.14 -8.48
C LEU A 80 10.61 -12.78 -8.87
N LEU A 81 10.76 -11.78 -8.00
CA LEU A 81 10.38 -10.40 -8.25
C LEU A 81 10.82 -9.87 -9.64
N PRO A 82 12.07 -10.07 -10.12
CA PRO A 82 12.49 -9.59 -11.44
C PRO A 82 11.83 -10.32 -12.61
N TYR A 83 11.28 -11.51 -12.37
CA TYR A 83 10.55 -12.27 -13.38
C TYR A 83 9.05 -12.00 -13.34
N LEU A 84 8.53 -11.33 -12.31
CA LEU A 84 7.12 -10.96 -12.25
C LEU A 84 6.89 -9.66 -13.04
N GLN A 85 6.22 -9.78 -14.17
CA GLN A 85 5.88 -8.68 -15.05
C GLN A 85 4.48 -8.15 -14.74
N THR A 86 4.39 -6.82 -14.66
CA THR A 86 3.14 -6.07 -14.58
C THR A 86 3.19 -4.97 -15.62
N GLU A 87 2.60 -5.22 -16.79
CA GLU A 87 2.65 -4.31 -17.91
C GLU A 87 1.24 -3.85 -18.30
N ILE A 88 1.07 -2.55 -18.43
CA ILE A 88 -0.19 -1.96 -18.90
C ILE A 88 -0.09 -1.78 -20.40
N SER A 89 -0.93 -2.50 -21.13
CA SER A 89 -1.04 -2.42 -22.59
C SER A 89 -2.50 -2.34 -22.98
N ARG A 90 -2.87 -1.34 -23.81
CA ARG A 90 -4.25 -1.12 -24.26
C ARG A 90 -5.27 -1.05 -23.10
N HIS A 91 -4.98 -0.27 -22.06
CA HIS A 91 -5.82 -0.13 -20.85
C HIS A 91 -6.03 -1.44 -20.07
N THR A 92 -5.21 -2.46 -20.31
CA THR A 92 -5.25 -3.75 -19.62
C THR A 92 -3.96 -3.95 -18.84
N LEU A 93 -4.08 -4.18 -17.53
CA LEU A 93 -2.97 -4.59 -16.67
C LEU A 93 -2.73 -6.10 -16.87
N ASN A 94 -1.58 -6.44 -17.46
CA ASN A 94 -1.15 -7.82 -17.68
C ASN A 94 -0.19 -8.23 -16.56
N ILE A 95 -0.56 -9.27 -15.82
CA ILE A 95 0.17 -9.78 -14.66
C ILE A 95 0.58 -11.23 -14.94
N GLY A 96 1.88 -11.48 -14.98
CA GLY A 96 2.42 -12.80 -15.28
C GLY A 96 3.92 -12.92 -14.99
N TYR A 97 4.47 -14.10 -15.22
CA TYR A 97 5.92 -14.30 -15.23
C TYR A 97 6.47 -14.20 -16.65
N SER A 98 7.68 -13.64 -16.78
CA SER A 98 8.44 -13.61 -18.04
C SER A 98 8.62 -15.01 -18.62
N ASP A 99 8.62 -15.11 -19.95
CA ASP A 99 8.93 -16.36 -20.66
C ASP A 99 10.30 -16.91 -20.26
N GLY A 100 10.40 -18.24 -20.10
CA GLY A 100 11.63 -18.94 -19.73
C GLY A 100 11.78 -19.26 -18.25
N LEU A 101 10.90 -18.77 -17.38
CA LEU A 101 10.88 -19.19 -15.97
C LEU A 101 10.27 -20.59 -15.83
N SER A 102 11.10 -21.60 -15.60
CA SER A 102 10.63 -22.95 -15.27
C SER A 102 10.11 -22.98 -13.83
N LEU A 103 8.80 -22.72 -13.67
CA LEU A 103 8.07 -22.90 -12.42
C LEU A 103 8.03 -24.40 -12.07
N SER A 104 9.11 -24.88 -11.44
CA SER A 104 9.21 -26.25 -10.94
C SER A 104 8.13 -26.52 -9.87
N LYS A 105 7.78 -27.79 -9.63
CA LYS A 105 6.68 -28.35 -8.79
C LYS A 105 6.20 -27.59 -7.53
N ARG A 106 6.97 -26.66 -6.96
CA ARG A 106 6.48 -25.64 -6.04
C ARG A 106 6.21 -24.36 -6.84
N MET A 107 4.97 -24.17 -7.28
CA MET A 107 4.59 -22.88 -7.84
C MET A 107 4.85 -21.79 -6.80
N PRO A 108 5.66 -20.79 -7.14
CA PRO A 108 5.92 -19.71 -6.22
C PRO A 108 4.67 -18.88 -6.00
N ARG A 109 4.52 -18.41 -4.76
CA ARG A 109 3.36 -17.63 -4.34
C ARG A 109 3.71 -16.15 -4.51
N ALA A 110 3.42 -15.60 -5.68
CA ALA A 110 3.33 -14.15 -5.82
C ALA A 110 1.92 -13.68 -5.48
N THR A 111 1.85 -12.60 -4.72
CA THR A 111 0.62 -11.86 -4.45
C THR A 111 0.73 -10.49 -5.10
N VAL A 112 -0.28 -10.11 -5.88
CA VAL A 112 -0.37 -8.79 -6.50
C VAL A 112 -1.61 -8.11 -5.97
N ARG A 113 -1.41 -6.99 -5.28
CA ARG A 113 -2.48 -6.15 -4.75
C ARG A 113 -2.74 -5.02 -5.73
N VAL A 114 -3.99 -4.89 -6.15
CA VAL A 114 -4.42 -3.88 -7.12
C VAL A 114 -5.53 -3.05 -6.50
N SER A 115 -5.31 -1.73 -6.46
CA SER A 115 -6.31 -0.74 -6.10
C SER A 115 -6.73 0.05 -7.34
N MET A 116 -8.03 0.18 -7.57
CA MET A 116 -8.59 0.91 -8.71
C MET A 116 -10.03 1.36 -8.46
N PRO A 117 -10.51 2.43 -9.12
CA PRO A 117 -11.86 2.95 -8.90
C PRO A 117 -12.96 2.06 -9.50
N GLN A 118 -12.78 1.61 -10.75
CA GLN A 118 -13.79 0.81 -11.45
C GLN A 118 -13.13 -0.23 -12.35
N LEU A 119 -13.46 -1.50 -12.10
CA LEU A 119 -13.04 -2.65 -12.91
C LEU A 119 -14.10 -2.97 -13.96
N GLU A 120 -13.70 -3.02 -15.23
CA GLU A 120 -14.59 -3.45 -16.32
C GLU A 120 -14.46 -4.95 -16.60
N THR A 121 -13.24 -5.46 -16.75
CA THR A 121 -12.99 -6.85 -17.14
C THR A 121 -11.89 -7.47 -16.28
N LEU A 122 -12.15 -8.68 -15.78
CA LEU A 122 -11.17 -9.49 -15.05
C LEU A 122 -11.05 -10.88 -15.66
N CYS A 123 -9.84 -11.20 -16.12
CA CYS A 123 -9.50 -12.49 -16.70
C CYS A 123 -8.43 -13.18 -15.85
N ALA A 124 -8.75 -14.36 -15.32
CA ALA A 124 -7.80 -15.21 -14.61
C ALA A 124 -7.53 -16.49 -15.38
N SER A 125 -6.26 -16.81 -15.57
CA SER A 125 -5.79 -17.99 -16.30
C SER A 125 -4.78 -18.79 -15.47
N THR A 126 -4.65 -20.09 -15.77
CA THR A 126 -3.61 -20.99 -15.23
C THR A 126 -3.41 -20.86 -13.70
N GLN A 127 -4.32 -21.46 -12.92
CA GLN A 127 -4.26 -21.54 -11.44
C GLN A 127 -4.19 -20.18 -10.70
N ALA A 128 -4.45 -19.06 -11.37
CA ALA A 128 -4.58 -17.78 -10.70
C ALA A 128 -5.74 -17.81 -9.68
N ARG A 129 -5.54 -17.14 -8.55
CA ARG A 129 -6.55 -16.99 -7.50
C ARG A 129 -6.91 -15.52 -7.40
N ILE A 130 -8.21 -15.22 -7.34
CA ILE A 130 -8.72 -13.86 -7.16
C ILE A 130 -9.30 -13.75 -5.75
N LEU A 131 -8.94 -12.68 -5.04
CA LEU A 131 -9.52 -12.24 -3.79
C LEU A 131 -10.04 -10.82 -4.01
N VAL A 132 -11.29 -10.57 -3.59
CA VAL A 132 -11.98 -9.28 -3.69
C VAL A 132 -12.44 -8.82 -2.32
#